data_AF-A0A154QH96-F1
#
_entry.id   AF-A0A154QH96-F1
#
_cell.length_a   1.000
_cell.length_b   1.000
_cell.length_c   1.000
_cell.angle_alpha   90.00
_cell.angle_beta   90.00
_cell.angle_gamma   90.00
#
_symmetry.space_group_name_H-M   'P 1'
#
loop_
_entity.id
_entity.type
_entity.pdbx_description
1 polymer ?
#
loop_
_entity_poly.entity_id
_entity_poly.type
_entity_poly.pdbx_seq_one_letter_code
_entity_poly.pdbx_strand_id
1 'polypeptide(L)'
;MISGKTHPLRVSLLLSLLLPWASASASEQAAAASTLIAALGQPAPAHTAFAEARFLQMLDRPLVVSGELAWLGGDRLQRRVEHPQQETSTIADGEVTQQREGRSPRHFSLKRAPQLQVLLDSFVALLGGDAARLQQAFEVHQEGDARGAWTLTLVPRDARVAKTVASIRIDGYANASRCMHLQEADGDLAVDLLGPLAARMPAEPTREALAALCQSAP
;
A
#
# COMPACT_ATOMS: atom_id res chain seq x y z
N MET A 1 -6.83 87.31 -22.34
CA MET A 1 -5.40 87.62 -22.17
C MET A 1 -4.69 86.41 -21.59
N ILE A 2 -3.70 85.89 -22.33
CA ILE A 2 -2.38 85.38 -21.87
C ILE A 2 -2.43 84.15 -20.93
N SER A 3 -2.17 82.91 -21.37
CA SER A 3 -0.89 82.28 -21.81
C SER A 3 -0.19 81.47 -20.68
N GLY A 4 0.34 80.30 -21.03
CA GLY A 4 1.35 79.53 -20.26
C GLY A 4 0.90 78.10 -19.88
N LYS A 5 1.15 76.99 -20.62
CA LYS A 5 2.45 76.33 -21.01
C LYS A 5 3.13 75.76 -19.74
N THR A 6 3.51 74.49 -19.51
CA THR A 6 3.78 73.27 -20.32
C THR A 6 4.18 72.06 -19.44
N HIS A 7 3.74 70.85 -19.84
CA HIS A 7 4.49 69.55 -19.88
C HIS A 7 4.78 68.72 -18.58
N PRO A 8 5.14 67.41 -18.69
CA PRO A 8 4.25 66.22 -18.62
C PRO A 8 4.83 65.19 -17.60
N LEU A 9 4.58 63.88 -17.77
CA LEU A 9 5.14 62.69 -17.04
C LEU A 9 4.23 62.18 -15.89
N ARG A 10 3.82 60.91 -15.78
CA ARG A 10 4.30 59.62 -16.30
C ARG A 10 3.10 58.68 -16.51
N VAL A 11 3.05 58.01 -17.66
CA VAL A 11 2.30 56.76 -17.83
C VAL A 11 3.19 55.65 -17.28
N SER A 12 2.83 55.07 -16.15
CA SER A 12 3.43 53.82 -15.67
C SER A 12 2.47 52.68 -15.94
N LEU A 13 2.68 52.04 -17.09
CA LEU A 13 2.07 50.78 -17.49
C LEU A 13 2.74 49.65 -16.68
N LEU A 14 2.11 49.21 -15.58
CA LEU A 14 2.51 48.01 -14.85
C LEU A 14 1.79 46.81 -15.46
N LEU A 15 2.46 46.18 -16.41
CA LEU A 15 2.09 44.89 -16.99
C LEU A 15 2.49 43.79 -15.99
N SER A 16 1.58 43.44 -15.08
CA SER A 16 1.77 42.31 -14.17
C SER A 16 1.68 41.00 -14.97
N LEU A 17 2.84 40.40 -15.27
CA LEU A 17 2.93 39.04 -15.80
C LEU A 17 2.28 38.06 -14.81
N LEU A 18 1.15 37.48 -15.22
CA LEU A 18 0.63 36.25 -14.64
C LEU A 18 1.59 35.11 -15.04
N LEU A 19 2.55 34.79 -14.18
CA LEU A 19 3.29 33.53 -14.25
C LEU A 19 2.30 32.40 -13.92
N PRO A 20 2.01 31.46 -14.84
CA PRO A 20 1.28 30.25 -14.49
C PRO A 20 2.23 29.38 -13.65
N TRP A 21 2.06 29.47 -12.33
CA TRP A 21 2.82 28.67 -11.38
C TRP A 21 2.34 27.21 -11.48
N ALA A 22 3.13 26.41 -12.20
CA ALA A 22 3.28 24.96 -12.17
C ALA A 22 2.12 24.10 -11.59
N SER A 23 1.31 23.51 -12.47
CA SER A 23 0.51 22.31 -12.17
C SER A 23 1.27 20.99 -12.46
N ALA A 24 2.60 21.02 -12.51
CA ALA A 24 3.42 19.88 -12.97
C ALA A 24 3.54 18.72 -11.96
N SER A 25 3.13 18.90 -10.70
CA SER A 25 3.44 17.96 -9.62
C SER A 25 2.63 16.67 -9.66
N ALA A 26 1.37 16.69 -10.12
CA ALA A 26 0.50 15.52 -10.05
C ALA A 26 0.82 14.47 -11.12
N SER A 27 1.13 14.89 -12.35
CA SER A 27 1.44 13.98 -13.46
C SER A 27 2.79 13.29 -13.30
N GLU A 28 3.78 13.99 -12.76
CA GLU A 28 5.13 13.44 -12.53
C GLU A 28 5.11 12.39 -11.41
N GLN A 29 4.35 12.63 -10.34
CA GLN A 29 4.23 11.69 -9.23
C GLN A 29 3.45 10.43 -9.62
N ALA A 30 2.43 10.55 -10.46
CA ALA A 30 1.73 9.39 -11.02
C ALA A 30 2.65 8.55 -11.91
N ALA A 31 3.51 9.18 -12.74
CA ALA A 31 4.46 8.48 -13.59
C ALA A 31 5.57 7.77 -12.78
N ALA A 32 6.04 8.40 -11.71
CA ALA A 32 7.00 7.80 -10.79
C ALA A 32 6.40 6.57 -10.10
N ALA A 33 5.17 6.67 -9.57
CA ALA A 33 4.50 5.57 -8.90
C ALA A 33 4.30 4.38 -9.83
N SER A 34 3.90 4.62 -11.08
CA SER A 34 3.75 3.57 -12.09
C SER A 34 5.07 2.86 -12.40
N THR A 35 6.18 3.60 -12.44
CA THR A 35 7.52 3.03 -12.65
C THR A 35 7.94 2.15 -11.48
N LEU A 36 7.71 2.62 -10.25
CA LEU A 36 7.98 1.84 -9.05
C LEU A 36 7.14 0.55 -9.03
N ILE A 37 5.82 0.65 -9.23
CA ILE A 37 4.94 -0.53 -9.24
C ILE A 37 5.39 -1.55 -10.30
N ALA A 38 5.72 -1.11 -11.51
CA ALA A 38 6.24 -1.99 -12.55
C ALA A 38 7.53 -2.73 -12.10
N ALA A 39 8.41 -2.06 -11.37
CA ALA A 39 9.64 -2.66 -10.85
C ALA A 39 9.41 -3.65 -9.68
N LEU A 40 8.26 -3.58 -9.00
CA LEU A 40 7.89 -4.53 -7.94
C LEU A 40 7.39 -5.88 -8.48
N GLY A 41 7.09 -5.95 -9.78
CA GLY A 41 6.62 -7.16 -10.43
C GLY A 41 7.54 -8.37 -10.17
N GLN A 42 6.96 -9.49 -9.76
CA GLN A 42 7.67 -10.74 -9.50
C GLN A 42 7.24 -11.83 -10.51
N PRO A 43 8.12 -12.76 -10.91
CA PRO A 43 7.68 -13.95 -11.64
C PRO A 43 6.88 -14.87 -10.70
N ALA A 44 5.77 -15.42 -11.17
CA ALA A 44 5.06 -16.48 -10.47
C ALA A 44 5.72 -17.86 -10.74
N PRO A 45 5.85 -18.75 -9.74
CA PRO A 45 5.47 -18.53 -8.35
C PRO A 45 6.49 -17.66 -7.58
N ALA A 46 5.99 -16.87 -6.64
CA ALA A 46 6.79 -16.07 -5.72
C ALA A 46 6.42 -16.39 -4.27
N HIS A 47 7.43 -16.48 -3.40
CA HIS A 47 7.27 -16.79 -1.97
C HIS A 47 7.93 -15.72 -1.12
N THR A 48 7.36 -15.40 0.03
CA THR A 48 7.89 -14.42 0.96
C THR A 48 7.52 -14.81 2.38
N ALA A 49 8.53 -14.96 3.25
CA ALA A 49 8.30 -15.08 4.67
C ALA A 49 7.60 -13.83 5.21
N PHE A 50 6.68 -13.99 6.16
CA PHE A 50 6.03 -12.87 6.81
C PHE A 50 5.93 -13.07 8.33
N ALA A 51 5.89 -11.96 9.04
CA ALA A 51 5.43 -11.91 10.42
C ALA A 51 4.49 -10.71 10.56
N GLU A 52 3.27 -10.95 11.01
CA GLU A 52 2.18 -9.97 11.13
C GLU A 52 1.90 -9.69 12.60
N ALA A 53 1.83 -8.41 12.97
CA ALA A 53 1.28 -7.97 14.25
C ALA A 53 -0.04 -7.22 14.00
N ARG A 54 -1.13 -7.68 14.64
CA ARG A 54 -2.45 -7.03 14.59
C ARG A 54 -2.77 -6.34 15.91
N PHE A 55 -2.86 -5.03 15.87
CA PHE A 55 -3.29 -4.18 16.98
C PHE A 55 -4.80 -3.94 16.87
N LEU A 56 -5.57 -4.69 17.64
CA LEU A 56 -7.03 -4.58 17.67
C LEU A 56 -7.46 -3.66 18.81
N GLN A 57 -8.43 -2.77 18.59
CA GLN A 57 -8.92 -1.83 19.61
C GLN A 57 -9.43 -2.53 20.88
N MET A 58 -9.90 -3.77 20.75
CA MET A 58 -10.45 -4.56 21.86
C MET A 58 -9.41 -5.35 22.66
N LEU A 59 -8.13 -5.33 22.27
CA LEU A 59 -7.08 -6.13 22.91
C LEU A 59 -5.95 -5.26 23.47
N ASP A 60 -5.51 -5.55 24.69
CA ASP A 60 -4.38 -4.86 25.32
C ASP A 60 -3.03 -5.19 24.67
N ARG A 61 -2.93 -6.37 24.06
CA ARG A 61 -1.72 -6.86 23.37
C ARG A 61 -2.05 -7.26 21.95
N PRO A 62 -1.15 -7.00 20.98
CA PRO A 62 -1.38 -7.38 19.60
C PRO A 62 -1.38 -8.90 19.45
N LEU A 63 -2.12 -9.37 18.46
CA LEU A 63 -1.99 -10.75 17.97
C LEU A 63 -0.78 -10.81 17.04
N VAL A 64 0.04 -11.86 17.16
CA VAL A 64 1.20 -12.06 16.30
C VAL A 64 1.09 -13.42 15.63
N VAL A 65 1.29 -13.44 14.31
CA VAL A 65 1.35 -14.66 13.50
C VAL A 65 2.51 -14.59 12.53
N SER A 66 3.06 -15.73 12.14
CA SER A 66 4.16 -15.80 11.16
C SER A 66 4.09 -17.04 10.29
N GLY A 67 4.73 -16.98 9.13
CA GLY A 67 4.83 -18.08 8.18
C GLY A 67 5.22 -17.60 6.79
N GLU A 68 4.54 -18.08 5.76
CA GLU A 68 4.84 -17.80 4.35
C GLU A 68 3.62 -17.30 3.57
N LEU A 69 3.83 -16.25 2.76
CA LEU A 69 2.94 -15.81 1.70
C LEU A 69 3.44 -16.35 0.36
N ALA A 70 2.53 -16.80 -0.49
CA ALA A 70 2.86 -17.24 -1.83
C ALA A 70 1.87 -16.70 -2.86
N TRP A 71 2.39 -16.19 -3.98
CA TRP A 71 1.63 -15.94 -5.19
C TRP A 71 1.93 -17.03 -6.20
N LEU A 72 0.89 -17.77 -6.57
CA LEU A 72 0.99 -18.94 -7.44
C LEU A 72 0.68 -18.59 -8.91
N GLY A 73 0.50 -17.30 -9.21
CA GLY A 73 0.12 -16.78 -10.52
C GLY A 73 -1.39 -16.54 -10.65
N GLY A 74 -1.76 -15.66 -11.59
CA GLY A 74 -3.17 -15.25 -11.75
C GLY A 74 -3.73 -14.65 -10.45
N ASP A 75 -4.93 -15.08 -10.06
CA ASP A 75 -5.61 -14.70 -8.82
C ASP A 75 -5.29 -15.64 -7.64
N ARG A 76 -4.30 -16.53 -7.79
CA ARG A 76 -4.03 -17.58 -6.80
C ARG A 76 -3.03 -17.13 -5.75
N LEU A 77 -3.52 -16.90 -4.53
CA LEU A 77 -2.71 -16.54 -3.37
C LEU A 77 -2.81 -17.60 -2.28
N GLN A 78 -1.73 -17.79 -1.54
CA GLN A 78 -1.72 -18.63 -0.33
C GLN A 78 -1.05 -17.88 0.82
N ARG A 79 -1.67 -17.98 2.00
CA ARG A 79 -1.10 -17.58 3.29
C ARG A 79 -1.02 -18.83 4.16
N ARG A 80 0.21 -19.25 4.46
CA ARG A 80 0.49 -20.37 5.37
C ARG A 80 1.02 -19.78 6.67
N VAL A 81 0.20 -19.82 7.71
CA VAL A 81 0.60 -19.51 9.07
C VAL A 81 1.23 -20.77 9.67
N GLU A 82 2.41 -20.61 10.25
CA GLU A 82 3.15 -21.66 10.96
C GLU A 82 3.08 -21.45 12.47
N HIS A 83 3.05 -20.19 12.93
CA HIS A 83 2.96 -19.84 14.34
C HIS A 83 1.86 -18.81 14.61
N PRO A 84 1.17 -18.90 15.77
CA PRO A 84 1.30 -19.93 16.80
C PRO A 84 0.51 -21.21 16.49
N GLN A 85 -0.40 -21.17 15.51
CA GLN A 85 -1.23 -22.30 15.11
C GLN A 85 -1.18 -22.44 13.60
N GLN A 86 -1.00 -23.67 13.11
CA GLN A 86 -0.92 -23.92 11.69
C GLN A 86 -2.27 -23.68 11.01
N GLU A 87 -2.25 -22.78 10.03
CA GLU A 87 -3.40 -22.46 9.21
C GLU A 87 -2.95 -22.18 7.78
N THR A 88 -3.61 -22.81 6.80
CA THR A 88 -3.43 -22.45 5.39
C THR A 88 -4.71 -21.84 4.86
N SER A 89 -4.63 -20.59 4.42
CA SER A 89 -5.67 -19.91 3.65
C SER A 89 -5.23 -19.83 2.19
N THR A 90 -6.06 -20.31 1.27
CA THR A 90 -5.79 -20.27 -0.18
C THR A 90 -6.95 -19.58 -0.87
N ILE A 91 -6.63 -18.64 -1.75
CA ILE A 91 -7.57 -18.04 -2.69
C ILE A 91 -7.25 -18.60 -4.08
N ALA A 92 -8.25 -19.17 -4.74
CA ALA A 92 -8.15 -19.67 -6.11
C ALA A 92 -9.55 -19.82 -6.71
N ASP A 93 -9.68 -19.59 -8.01
CA ASP A 93 -10.91 -19.89 -8.77
C ASP A 93 -12.16 -19.18 -8.21
N GLY A 94 -11.98 -17.97 -7.65
CA GLY A 94 -13.06 -17.20 -7.02
C GLY A 94 -13.50 -17.69 -5.64
N GLU A 95 -12.80 -18.64 -5.03
CA GLU A 95 -13.10 -19.22 -3.73
C GLU A 95 -11.95 -19.02 -2.73
N VAL A 96 -12.32 -18.93 -1.46
CA VAL A 96 -11.38 -18.95 -0.34
C VAL A 96 -11.53 -20.27 0.41
N THR A 97 -10.42 -20.96 0.60
CA THR A 97 -10.33 -22.20 1.39
C THR A 97 -9.43 -21.96 2.59
N GLN A 98 -9.94 -22.23 3.79
CA GLN A 98 -9.21 -22.14 5.04
C GLN A 98 -9.11 -23.52 5.70
N GLN A 99 -7.88 -23.95 5.96
CA GLN A 99 -7.55 -25.22 6.59
C GLN A 99 -6.81 -24.96 7.89
N ARG A 100 -7.30 -25.53 9.00
CA ARG A 100 -6.68 -25.45 10.33
C ARG A 100 -6.50 -26.84 10.88
N GLU A 101 -5.41 -27.08 11.57
CA GLU A 101 -5.17 -28.36 12.24
C GLU A 101 -6.33 -28.70 13.19
N GLY A 102 -6.81 -29.95 13.12
CA GLY A 102 -7.91 -30.43 13.97
C GLY A 102 -9.30 -29.85 13.66
N ARG A 103 -9.49 -29.12 12.54
CA ARG A 103 -10.78 -28.56 12.12
C ARG A 103 -11.13 -28.96 10.69
N SER A 104 -12.42 -29.09 10.41
CA SER A 104 -12.89 -29.25 9.03
C SER A 104 -12.57 -27.99 8.20
N PRO A 105 -12.15 -28.14 6.93
CA PRO A 105 -11.94 -27.00 6.04
C PRO A 105 -13.18 -26.11 5.92
N ARG A 106 -12.95 -24.80 5.84
CA ARG A 106 -13.99 -23.81 5.56
C ARG A 106 -13.82 -23.29 4.15
N HIS A 107 -14.93 -23.13 3.45
CA HIS A 107 -14.96 -22.61 2.08
C HIS A 107 -15.98 -21.48 1.98
N PHE A 108 -15.62 -20.40 1.29
CA PHE A 108 -16.56 -19.36 0.93
C PHE A 108 -16.19 -18.66 -0.38
N SER A 109 -17.24 -18.26 -1.09
CA SER A 109 -17.11 -17.60 -2.39
C SER A 109 -16.76 -16.13 -2.23
N LEU A 110 -15.77 -15.65 -3.00
CA LEU A 110 -15.43 -14.22 -3.06
C LEU A 110 -16.59 -13.37 -3.60
N LYS A 111 -17.53 -13.97 -4.35
CA LYS A 111 -18.77 -13.29 -4.77
C LYS A 111 -19.61 -12.78 -3.59
N ARG A 112 -19.46 -13.37 -2.40
CA ARG A 112 -20.15 -12.93 -1.17
C ARG A 112 -19.35 -11.87 -0.40
N ALA A 113 -18.10 -11.61 -0.79
CA ALA A 113 -17.19 -10.66 -0.17
C ALA A 113 -16.51 -9.78 -1.24
N PRO A 114 -17.28 -8.93 -1.96
CA PRO A 114 -16.74 -8.14 -3.07
C PRO A 114 -15.63 -7.16 -2.64
N GLN A 115 -15.62 -6.73 -1.37
CA GLN A 115 -14.52 -5.90 -0.85
C GLN A 115 -13.20 -6.69 -0.79
N LEU A 116 -13.26 -7.97 -0.42
CA LEU A 116 -12.09 -8.85 -0.41
C LEU A 116 -11.55 -9.09 -1.82
N GLN A 117 -12.43 -9.16 -2.82
CA GLN A 117 -12.01 -9.24 -4.23
C GLN A 117 -11.20 -8.02 -4.66
N VAL A 118 -11.62 -6.80 -4.29
CA VAL A 118 -10.87 -5.58 -4.63
C VAL A 118 -9.47 -5.58 -4.00
N LEU A 119 -9.37 -6.02 -2.75
CA LEU A 119 -8.07 -6.14 -2.07
C LEU A 119 -7.18 -7.19 -2.73
N LEU A 120 -7.72 -8.37 -3.03
CA LEU A 120 -7.03 -9.44 -3.76
C LEU A 120 -6.49 -8.93 -5.11
N ASP A 121 -7.35 -8.31 -5.91
CA ASP A 121 -7.01 -7.78 -7.23
C ASP A 121 -5.87 -6.75 -7.15
N SER A 122 -5.81 -6.01 -6.05
CA SER A 122 -4.79 -4.99 -5.82
C SER A 122 -3.44 -5.59 -5.43
N PHE A 123 -3.45 -6.66 -4.62
CA PHE A 123 -2.23 -7.45 -4.37
C PHE A 123 -1.70 -8.09 -5.64
N VAL A 124 -2.59 -8.68 -6.45
CA VAL A 124 -2.20 -9.27 -7.75
C VAL A 124 -1.68 -8.20 -8.71
N ALA A 125 -2.30 -7.03 -8.75
CA ALA A 125 -1.83 -5.91 -9.57
C ALA A 125 -0.42 -5.45 -9.15
N LEU A 126 -0.18 -5.30 -7.84
CA LEU A 126 1.13 -4.93 -7.32
C LEU A 126 2.20 -6.00 -7.65
N LEU A 127 1.91 -7.27 -7.38
CA LEU A 127 2.82 -8.40 -7.61
C LEU A 127 3.07 -8.65 -9.10
N GLY A 128 2.11 -8.33 -9.96
CA GLY A 128 2.25 -8.39 -11.42
C GLY A 128 2.84 -7.13 -12.05
N GLY A 129 3.09 -6.07 -11.27
CA GLY A 129 3.58 -4.78 -11.78
C GLY A 129 2.56 -3.98 -12.60
N ASP A 130 1.28 -4.25 -12.44
CA ASP A 130 0.18 -3.58 -13.17
C ASP A 130 -0.29 -2.31 -12.42
N ALA A 131 0.46 -1.22 -12.65
CA ALA A 131 0.15 0.07 -12.07
C ALA A 131 -1.24 0.60 -12.46
N ALA A 132 -1.67 0.34 -13.71
CA ALA A 132 -2.94 0.84 -14.22
C ALA A 132 -4.12 0.19 -13.48
N ARG A 133 -4.08 -1.12 -13.28
CA ARG A 133 -5.09 -1.84 -12.50
C ARG A 133 -5.10 -1.39 -11.03
N LEU A 134 -3.93 -1.18 -10.43
CA LEU A 134 -3.86 -0.70 -9.05
C LEU A 134 -4.47 0.71 -8.90
N GLN A 135 -4.18 1.61 -9.83
CA GLN A 135 -4.68 3.00 -9.83
C GLN A 135 -6.20 3.11 -10.10
N GLN A 136 -6.81 2.10 -10.72
CA GLN A 136 -8.27 2.02 -10.88
C GLN A 136 -8.98 1.77 -9.55
N ALA A 137 -8.37 0.98 -8.66
CA ALA A 137 -8.94 0.65 -7.35
C ALA A 137 -8.52 1.64 -6.25
N PHE A 138 -7.34 2.25 -6.37
CA PHE A 138 -6.73 3.08 -5.33
C PHE A 138 -6.24 4.44 -5.85
N GLU A 139 -6.32 5.45 -4.98
CA GLU A 139 -5.41 6.59 -5.05
C GLU A 139 -4.04 6.13 -4.57
N VAL A 140 -3.01 6.40 -5.38
CA VAL A 140 -1.65 5.91 -5.14
C VAL A 140 -0.73 7.11 -4.96
N HIS A 141 -0.07 7.16 -3.82
CA HIS A 141 0.93 8.17 -3.49
C HIS A 141 2.28 7.50 -3.27
N GLN A 142 3.31 8.01 -3.94
CA GLN A 142 4.69 7.57 -3.73
C GLN A 142 5.49 8.65 -3.01
N GLU A 143 6.29 8.21 -2.04
CA GLU A 143 7.40 8.97 -1.46
C GLU A 143 8.72 8.22 -1.69
N GLY A 144 9.83 8.95 -1.77
CA GLY A 144 11.15 8.37 -2.08
C GLY A 144 11.29 7.91 -3.53
N ASP A 145 12.32 7.10 -3.81
CA ASP A 145 12.61 6.64 -5.17
C ASP A 145 12.96 5.14 -5.23
N ALA A 146 12.65 4.52 -6.37
CA ALA A 146 12.78 3.08 -6.60
C ALA A 146 14.22 2.55 -6.61
N ARG A 147 15.26 3.40 -6.51
CA ARG A 147 16.66 2.99 -6.32
C ARG A 147 17.10 2.98 -4.86
N GLY A 148 16.29 3.56 -3.97
CA GLY A 148 16.55 3.66 -2.54
C GLY A 148 15.35 3.22 -1.72
N ALA A 149 15.18 3.83 -0.55
CA ALA A 149 13.98 3.65 0.27
C ALA A 149 12.79 4.38 -0.36
N TRP A 150 11.64 3.71 -0.37
CA TRP A 150 10.40 4.26 -0.91
C TRP A 150 9.21 3.83 -0.06
N THR A 151 8.14 4.59 -0.22
CA THR A 151 6.83 4.28 0.35
C THR A 151 5.76 4.41 -0.71
N LEU A 152 4.86 3.43 -0.78
CA LEU A 152 3.59 3.52 -1.50
C LEU A 152 2.43 3.59 -0.50
N THR A 153 1.60 4.62 -0.61
CA THR A 153 0.34 4.72 0.14
C THR A 153 -0.83 4.57 -0.82
N LEU A 154 -1.71 3.62 -0.51
CA LEU A 154 -2.89 3.25 -1.27
C LEU A 154 -4.14 3.60 -0.46
N VAL A 155 -5.00 4.47 -1.01
CA VAL A 155 -6.30 4.81 -0.41
C VAL A 155 -7.42 4.31 -1.34
N PRO A 156 -8.37 3.49 -0.86
CA PRO A 156 -9.41 2.95 -1.74
C PRO A 156 -10.28 4.04 -2.35
N ARG A 157 -10.56 3.93 -3.66
CA ARG A 157 -11.51 4.83 -4.35
C ARG A 157 -12.96 4.46 -4.07
N ASP A 158 -13.26 3.17 -3.87
CA ASP A 158 -14.62 2.71 -3.57
C ASP A 158 -14.93 2.92 -2.09
N ALA A 159 -15.94 3.76 -1.81
CA ALA A 159 -16.39 4.06 -0.45
C ALA A 159 -16.83 2.81 0.35
N ARG A 160 -17.24 1.72 -0.32
CA ARG A 160 -17.59 0.46 0.35
C ARG A 160 -16.35 -0.27 0.84
N VAL A 161 -15.24 -0.18 0.13
CA VAL A 161 -13.94 -0.71 0.57
C VAL A 161 -13.37 0.19 1.66
N ALA A 162 -13.51 1.51 1.51
CA ALA A 162 -13.07 2.50 2.49
C ALA A 162 -13.74 2.35 3.88
N LYS A 163 -14.92 1.70 3.95
CA LYS A 163 -15.59 1.34 5.21
C LYS A 163 -14.91 0.21 5.98
N THR A 164 -14.01 -0.52 5.35
CA THR A 164 -13.28 -1.64 5.97
C THR A 164 -11.80 -1.32 6.01
N VAL A 165 -11.23 -0.85 4.90
CA VAL A 165 -9.81 -0.50 4.76
C VAL A 165 -9.70 1.01 4.58
N ALA A 166 -9.10 1.71 5.54
CA ALA A 166 -8.85 3.14 5.42
C ALA A 166 -7.66 3.42 4.50
N SER A 167 -6.56 2.68 4.66
CA SER A 167 -5.38 2.80 3.81
C SER A 167 -4.48 1.57 3.90
N ILE A 168 -3.65 1.40 2.87
CA ILE A 168 -2.54 0.45 2.86
C ILE A 168 -1.26 1.25 2.61
N ARG A 169 -0.29 1.15 3.51
CA ARG A 169 1.06 1.70 3.31
C ARG A 169 2.03 0.55 3.10
N ILE A 170 2.89 0.66 2.10
CA ILE A 170 3.91 -0.34 1.78
C ILE A 170 5.25 0.38 1.79
N ASP A 171 6.15 -0.08 2.63
CA ASP A 171 7.51 0.42 2.72
C ASP A 171 8.46 -0.60 2.09
N GLY A 172 9.42 -0.10 1.32
CA GLY A 172 10.37 -0.97 0.64
C GLY A 172 11.67 -0.29 0.28
N TYR A 173 12.53 -1.08 -0.35
CA TYR A 173 13.81 -0.63 -0.84
C TYR A 173 14.09 -1.27 -2.20
N ALA A 174 14.58 -0.47 -3.14
CA ALA A 174 14.80 -0.92 -4.51
C ALA A 174 13.54 -1.59 -5.10
N ASN A 175 13.63 -2.86 -5.50
CA ASN A 175 12.52 -3.63 -6.06
C ASN A 175 11.82 -4.56 -5.03
N ALA A 176 12.06 -4.36 -3.74
CA ALA A 176 11.54 -5.25 -2.69
C ALA A 176 10.65 -4.51 -1.69
N SER A 177 9.43 -5.01 -1.52
CA SER A 177 8.56 -4.66 -0.39
C SER A 177 9.13 -5.27 0.89
N ARG A 178 9.19 -4.49 1.97
CA ARG A 178 9.77 -4.90 3.26
C ARG A 178 8.76 -4.86 4.39
N CYS A 179 7.83 -3.91 4.34
CA CYS A 179 6.71 -3.84 5.27
C CYS A 179 5.41 -3.49 4.57
N MET A 180 4.30 -3.91 5.16
CA MET A 180 2.97 -3.43 4.84
C MET A 180 2.21 -3.07 6.10
N HIS A 181 1.52 -1.94 6.08
CA HIS A 181 0.60 -1.50 7.12
C HIS A 181 -0.80 -1.45 6.50
N LEU A 182 -1.75 -2.17 7.10
CA LEU A 182 -3.16 -2.09 6.76
C LEU A 182 -3.89 -1.38 7.89
N GLN A 183 -4.35 -0.15 7.63
CA GLN A 183 -5.19 0.58 8.55
C GLN A 183 -6.65 0.26 8.23
N GLU A 184 -7.35 -0.36 9.17
CA GLU A 184 -8.79 -0.60 9.07
C GLU A 184 -9.56 0.65 9.52
N ALA A 185 -10.79 0.79 9.03
CA ALA A 185 -11.62 1.99 9.26
C ALA A 185 -12.08 2.16 10.72
N ASP A 186 -12.04 1.09 11.51
CA ASP A 186 -12.36 1.08 12.95
C ASP A 186 -11.16 1.37 13.85
N GLY A 187 -9.97 1.59 13.27
CA GLY A 187 -8.75 1.88 14.01
C GLY A 187 -7.85 0.66 14.26
N ASP A 188 -8.27 -0.53 13.85
CA ASP A 188 -7.40 -1.71 13.87
C ASP A 188 -6.24 -1.53 12.87
N LEU A 189 -5.07 -2.04 13.24
CA LEU A 189 -3.86 -1.95 12.42
C LEU A 189 -3.21 -3.31 12.32
N ALA A 190 -3.00 -3.80 11.10
CA ALA A 190 -2.08 -4.90 10.85
C ALA A 190 -0.76 -4.35 10.30
N VAL A 191 0.36 -4.86 10.80
CA VAL A 191 1.70 -4.57 10.29
C VAL A 191 2.39 -5.89 9.94
N ASP A 192 2.66 -6.09 8.66
CA ASP A 192 3.40 -7.21 8.10
C ASP A 192 4.86 -6.83 7.88
N LEU A 193 5.77 -7.57 8.50
CA LEU A 193 7.20 -7.58 8.17
C LEU A 193 7.45 -8.68 7.14
N LEU A 194 8.11 -8.35 6.03
CA LEU A 194 8.26 -9.23 4.88
C LEU A 194 9.72 -9.66 4.65
N GLY A 195 9.89 -10.84 4.07
CA GLY A 195 11.19 -11.38 3.69
C GLY A 195 12.14 -11.46 4.89
N PRO A 196 13.40 -11.00 4.78
CA PRO A 196 14.34 -11.00 5.90
C PRO A 196 13.85 -10.21 7.13
N LEU A 197 12.97 -9.22 6.96
CA LEU A 197 12.46 -8.42 8.06
C LEU A 197 11.47 -9.21 8.94
N ALA A 198 10.83 -10.25 8.41
CA ALA A 198 9.92 -11.11 9.16
C ALA A 198 10.58 -11.72 10.41
N ALA A 199 11.84 -12.12 10.32
CA ALA A 199 12.62 -12.68 11.43
C ALA A 199 12.92 -11.66 12.55
N ARG A 200 12.64 -10.37 12.33
CA ARG A 200 12.89 -9.28 13.28
C ARG A 200 11.63 -8.87 14.05
N MET A 201 10.52 -9.59 13.90
CA MET A 201 9.31 -9.35 14.69
C MET A 201 9.61 -9.48 16.19
N PRO A 202 9.41 -8.42 17.00
CA PRO A 202 9.58 -8.51 18.45
C PRO A 202 8.55 -9.45 19.08
N ALA A 203 8.89 -10.05 20.22
CA ALA A 203 7.96 -10.88 20.98
C ALA A 203 6.75 -10.08 21.51
N GLU A 204 6.97 -8.81 21.86
CA GLU A 204 5.94 -7.86 22.27
C GLU A 204 6.00 -6.63 21.36
N PRO A 205 5.41 -6.70 20.16
CA PRO A 205 5.52 -5.61 19.20
C PRO A 205 4.72 -4.39 19.65
N THR A 206 5.29 -3.21 19.46
CA THR A 206 4.59 -1.93 19.59
C THR A 206 4.50 -1.26 18.23
N ARG A 207 3.48 -0.41 18.03
CA ARG A 207 3.30 0.32 16.76
C ARG A 207 4.54 1.13 16.38
N GLU A 208 5.15 1.79 17.37
CA GLU A 208 6.35 2.60 17.20
C GLU A 208 7.58 1.75 16.82
N ALA A 209 7.81 0.63 17.52
CA ALA A 209 8.95 -0.25 17.24
C ALA A 209 8.85 -0.84 15.83
N LEU A 210 7.65 -1.24 15.40
CA LEU A 210 7.45 -1.76 14.05
C LEU A 210 7.61 -0.67 12.98
N ALA A 211 7.11 0.55 13.21
CA ALA A 211 7.33 1.66 12.30
C ALA A 211 8.83 1.97 12.11
N ALA A 212 9.60 1.95 13.19
CA ALA A 212 11.06 2.13 13.14
C ALA A 212 11.76 0.99 12.36
N LEU A 213 11.31 -0.27 12.51
CA LEU A 213 11.83 -1.39 11.73
C LEU A 213 11.56 -1.21 10.23
N CYS A 214 10.36 -0.79 9.86
CA CYS A 214 9.96 -0.61 8.46
C CYS A 214 10.72 0.52 7.76
N GLN A 215 11.10 1.56 8.50
CA GLN A 215 11.88 2.69 7.98
C GLN A 215 13.40 2.49 8.09
N SER A 216 13.86 1.42 8.75
CA SER A 216 15.29 1.13 8.88
C SER A 216 15.92 0.84 7.53
N ALA A 217 17.18 1.22 7.33
CA ALA A 217 17.92 0.84 6.13
C ALA A 217 17.97 -0.71 5.96
N PRO A 218 18.11 -1.22 4.72
CA PRO A 218 18.30 -2.65 4.46
C PRO A 218 19.46 -3.27 5.23
#